data_AF-A0A519SX55-F1
#
_entry.id   AF-A0A519SX55-F1
#
_cell.length_a   1.000
_cell.length_b   1.000
_cell.length_c   1.000
_cell.angle_alpha   90.00
_cell.angle_beta   90.00
_cell.angle_gamma   90.00
#
_symmetry.space_group_name_H-M   'P 1'
#
loop_
_entity.id
_entity.type
_entity.pdbx_description
1 polymer ?
#
loop_
_entity_poly.entity_id
_entity_poly.type
_entity_poly.pdbx_seq_one_letter_code
_entity_poly.pdbx_strand_id
1 'polypeptide(L)'
;MLTVTGHSIAGTRPRHLPLAALQAALPLPDTLPFKPYLYHYLYLAALDNGQVGQAAHYLTAYRERVPQLPAALQETVWLEAAFFAAAFTQDLPASYAFQQQAVPSALTAADIAFRVAAAQARLLGDAPQARQQAQTSLRELERNLDQGSNAFYADWLHETLH
;
A
#
# COMPACT_ATOMS: atom_id res chain seq x y z
N MET A 1 3.66 0.97 -18.25
CA MET A 1 4.20 0.63 -16.91
C MET A 1 5.40 1.48 -16.55
N LEU A 2 6.50 1.46 -17.30
CA LEU A 2 7.67 2.33 -17.02
C LEU A 2 7.31 3.81 -16.83
N THR A 3 6.43 4.36 -17.67
CA THR A 3 5.93 5.74 -17.53
C THR A 3 5.22 5.99 -16.20
N VAL A 4 4.35 5.06 -15.77
CA VAL A 4 3.60 5.19 -14.50
C VAL A 4 4.55 5.12 -13.31
N THR A 5 5.48 4.16 -13.33
CA THR A 5 6.51 4.04 -12.30
C THR A 5 7.38 5.30 -12.25
N GLY A 6 7.75 5.87 -13.40
CA GLY A 6 8.48 7.14 -13.48
C GLY A 6 7.71 8.31 -12.86
N HIS A 7 6.41 8.43 -13.15
CA HIS A 7 5.55 9.45 -12.52
C HIS A 7 5.49 9.27 -11.00
N SER A 8 5.30 8.04 -10.52
CA SER A 8 5.22 7.73 -9.10
C SER A 8 6.53 8.07 -8.38
N ILE A 9 7.67 7.61 -8.89
CA ILE A 9 9.01 7.95 -8.35
C ILE A 9 9.26 9.46 -8.35
N ALA A 10 8.75 10.18 -9.36
CA ALA A 10 8.86 11.64 -9.44
C ALA A 10 7.91 12.38 -8.47
N GLY A 11 7.16 11.69 -7.61
CA GLY A 11 6.26 12.30 -6.64
C GLY A 11 4.85 12.55 -7.16
N THR A 12 4.47 12.00 -8.31
CA THR A 12 3.09 12.10 -8.79
C THR A 12 2.19 11.28 -7.88
N ARG A 13 1.34 11.96 -7.13
CA ARG A 13 0.37 11.36 -6.21
C ARG A 13 -0.52 10.32 -6.93
N PRO A 14 -0.89 9.17 -6.30
CA PRO A 14 -1.57 8.06 -6.97
C PRO A 14 -2.84 8.45 -7.74
N ARG A 15 -3.69 9.33 -7.19
CA ARG A 15 -4.90 9.79 -7.87
C ARG A 15 -4.66 10.57 -9.16
N HIS A 16 -3.43 11.05 -9.39
CA HIS A 16 -3.03 11.79 -10.59
C HIS A 16 -2.21 10.97 -11.58
N LEU A 17 -1.98 9.67 -11.31
CA LEU A 17 -1.35 8.78 -12.28
C LEU A 17 -2.23 8.65 -13.54
N PRO A 18 -1.66 8.29 -14.71
CA PRO A 18 -2.43 8.16 -15.94
C PRO A 18 -3.33 6.90 -15.90
N LEU A 19 -4.45 6.98 -15.19
CA LEU A 19 -5.35 5.86 -14.90
C LEU A 19 -5.91 5.20 -16.15
N ALA A 20 -6.20 5.98 -17.19
CA ALA A 20 -6.67 5.43 -18.47
C ALA A 20 -5.68 4.42 -19.07
N ALA A 21 -4.38 4.71 -18.97
CA ALA A 21 -3.33 3.80 -19.46
C ALA A 21 -3.20 2.55 -18.58
N LEU A 22 -3.38 2.68 -17.27
CA LEU A 22 -3.41 1.54 -16.35
C LEU A 22 -4.63 0.64 -16.63
N GLN A 23 -5.82 1.23 -16.75
CA GLN A 23 -7.06 0.51 -17.01
C GLN A 23 -7.04 -0.17 -18.38
N ALA A 24 -6.49 0.46 -19.41
CA ALA A 24 -6.31 -0.15 -20.73
C ALA A 24 -5.38 -1.37 -20.72
N ALA A 25 -4.55 -1.54 -19.68
CA ALA A 25 -3.68 -2.70 -19.49
C ALA A 25 -4.36 -3.85 -18.69
N LEU A 26 -5.55 -3.64 -18.13
CA LEU A 26 -6.32 -4.68 -17.43
C LEU A 26 -6.70 -5.89 -18.31
N PRO A 27 -7.07 -5.76 -19.61
CA PRO A 27 -7.38 -6.93 -20.44
C PRO A 27 -6.14 -7.70 -20.92
N LEU A 28 -4.92 -7.19 -20.69
CA LEU A 28 -3.70 -7.88 -21.11
C LEU A 28 -3.47 -9.18 -20.32
N PRO A 29 -2.75 -10.17 -20.88
CA PRO A 29 -2.52 -11.45 -20.21
C PRO A 29 -1.87 -11.34 -18.83
N ASP A 30 -2.27 -12.23 -17.91
CA ASP A 30 -1.71 -12.31 -16.55
C ASP A 30 -0.26 -12.82 -16.52
N THR A 31 0.21 -13.45 -17.59
CA THR A 31 1.61 -13.91 -17.73
C THR A 31 2.61 -12.77 -17.89
N LEU A 32 2.15 -11.54 -18.08
CA LEU A 32 3.03 -10.39 -18.24
C LEU A 32 3.68 -10.01 -16.90
N PRO A 33 5.01 -9.90 -16.81
CA PRO A 33 5.72 -9.65 -15.54
C PRO A 33 5.28 -8.39 -14.79
N PHE A 34 4.77 -7.39 -15.52
CA PHE A 34 4.33 -6.13 -14.91
C PHE A 34 2.92 -6.20 -14.32
N LYS A 35 2.16 -7.27 -14.58
CA LYS A 35 0.75 -7.37 -14.25
C LYS A 35 0.44 -7.18 -12.75
N PRO A 36 1.19 -7.77 -11.81
CA PRO A 36 0.94 -7.53 -10.39
C PRO A 36 1.08 -6.06 -10.00
N TYR A 37 2.10 -5.36 -10.52
CA TYR A 37 2.36 -3.95 -10.23
C TYR A 37 1.28 -3.02 -10.80
N LEU A 38 0.61 -3.41 -11.89
CA LEU A 38 -0.55 -2.70 -12.39
C LEU A 38 -1.66 -2.63 -11.31
N TYR A 39 -1.95 -3.75 -10.66
CA TYR A 39 -2.95 -3.82 -9.59
C TYR A 39 -2.54 -3.00 -8.37
N HIS A 40 -1.25 -2.97 -8.03
CA HIS A 40 -0.74 -2.10 -6.97
C HIS A 40 -1.03 -0.61 -7.24
N TYR A 41 -0.67 -0.09 -8.42
CA TYR A 41 -0.93 1.33 -8.74
C TYR A 41 -2.42 1.65 -8.83
N LEU A 42 -3.24 0.74 -9.35
CA LEU A 42 -4.69 0.91 -9.38
C LEU A 42 -5.29 0.89 -7.97
N TYR A 43 -4.80 0.04 -7.08
CA TYR A 43 -5.17 0.03 -5.66
C TYR A 43 -4.88 1.38 -5.02
N LEU A 44 -3.64 1.89 -5.15
CA LEU A 44 -3.23 3.17 -4.56
C LEU A 44 -4.07 4.33 -5.10
N ALA A 45 -4.30 4.37 -6.41
CA ALA A 45 -5.08 5.42 -7.03
C ALA A 45 -6.55 5.38 -6.60
N ALA A 46 -7.16 4.20 -6.52
CA ALA A 46 -8.52 4.05 -6.02
C ALA A 46 -8.62 4.48 -4.56
N LEU A 47 -7.64 4.08 -3.73
CA LEU A 47 -7.61 4.42 -2.31
C LEU A 47 -7.47 5.93 -2.08
N ASP A 48 -6.57 6.58 -2.82
CA ASP A 48 -6.34 8.03 -2.76
C ASP A 48 -7.49 8.87 -3.35
N ASN A 49 -8.37 8.25 -4.14
CA ASN A 49 -9.65 8.83 -4.56
C ASN A 49 -10.81 8.53 -3.59
N GLY A 50 -10.55 7.89 -2.45
CA GLY A 50 -11.58 7.50 -1.47
C GLY A 50 -12.48 6.35 -1.94
N GLN A 51 -12.12 5.65 -3.02
CA GLN A 51 -12.91 4.58 -3.61
C GLN A 51 -12.58 3.23 -2.95
N VAL A 52 -12.87 3.10 -1.64
CA VAL A 52 -12.47 1.96 -0.80
C VAL A 52 -12.87 0.60 -1.40
N GLY A 53 -14.08 0.47 -1.95
CA GLY A 53 -14.53 -0.78 -2.58
C GLY A 53 -13.71 -1.18 -3.81
N GLN A 54 -13.31 -0.21 -4.64
CA GLN A 54 -12.47 -0.46 -5.80
C GLN A 54 -11.01 -0.73 -5.40
N ALA A 55 -10.51 -0.03 -4.36
CA ALA A 55 -9.22 -0.33 -3.76
C ALA A 55 -9.16 -1.77 -3.24
N ALA A 56 -10.20 -2.24 -2.54
CA ALA A 56 -10.31 -3.63 -2.06
C ALA A 56 -10.26 -4.64 -3.22
N HIS A 57 -10.96 -4.37 -4.32
CA HIS A 57 -10.93 -5.21 -5.51
C HIS A 57 -9.52 -5.33 -6.09
N TYR A 58 -8.82 -4.21 -6.31
CA TYR A 58 -7.47 -4.22 -6.87
C TYR A 58 -6.44 -4.83 -5.91
N LEU A 59 -6.54 -4.58 -4.62
CA LEU A 59 -5.66 -5.18 -3.62
C LEU A 59 -5.84 -6.69 -3.54
N THR A 60 -7.08 -7.18 -3.67
CA THR A 60 -7.37 -8.62 -3.75
C THR A 60 -6.73 -9.24 -4.98
N ALA A 61 -6.91 -8.61 -6.16
CA ALA A 61 -6.29 -9.06 -7.40
C ALA A 61 -4.75 -9.03 -7.34
N TYR A 62 -4.16 -8.05 -6.64
CA TYR A 62 -2.72 -7.98 -6.40
C TYR A 62 -2.25 -9.15 -5.52
N ARG A 63 -2.99 -9.44 -4.43
CA ARG A 63 -2.69 -10.51 -3.48
C ARG A 63 -2.80 -11.91 -4.09
N GLU A 64 -3.81 -12.16 -4.92
CA GLU A 64 -3.94 -13.43 -5.66
C GLU A 64 -2.75 -13.72 -6.59
N ARG A 65 -1.99 -12.67 -6.95
CA ARG A 65 -0.81 -12.75 -7.81
C ARG A 65 0.51 -12.76 -7.04
N VAL A 66 0.49 -12.81 -5.70
CA VAL A 66 1.71 -12.94 -4.86
C VAL A 66 2.65 -14.05 -5.34
N PRO A 67 2.18 -15.26 -5.72
CA PRO A 67 3.08 -16.31 -6.21
C PRO A 67 3.85 -15.96 -7.50
N GLN A 68 3.40 -14.94 -8.24
CA GLN A 68 4.04 -14.45 -9.47
C GLN A 68 5.11 -13.39 -9.19
N LEU A 69 5.15 -12.85 -7.97
CA LEU A 69 6.13 -11.85 -7.57
C LEU A 69 7.43 -12.49 -7.08
N PRO A 70 8.59 -11.84 -7.31
CA PRO A 70 9.82 -12.17 -6.62
C PRO A 70 9.60 -12.21 -5.11
N ALA A 71 10.14 -13.22 -4.41
CA ALA A 71 9.96 -13.39 -2.97
C ALA A 71 10.24 -12.12 -2.16
N ALA A 72 11.27 -11.37 -2.56
CA ALA A 72 11.66 -10.12 -1.91
C ALA A 72 10.62 -8.99 -2.01
N LEU A 73 9.60 -9.10 -2.85
CA LEU A 73 8.53 -8.11 -3.02
C LEU A 73 7.18 -8.59 -2.47
N GLN A 74 7.07 -9.86 -2.07
CA GLN A 74 5.81 -10.43 -1.59
C GLN A 74 5.38 -9.81 -0.27
N GLU A 75 6.34 -9.46 0.60
CA GLU A 75 6.07 -8.82 1.90
C GLU A 75 5.24 -7.54 1.75
N THR A 76 5.58 -6.70 0.77
CA THR A 76 4.86 -5.44 0.51
C THR A 76 3.38 -5.69 0.27
N VAL A 77 3.01 -6.73 -0.47
CA VAL A 77 1.61 -7.06 -0.76
C VAL A 77 0.83 -7.40 0.51
N TRP A 78 1.44 -8.21 1.37
CA TRP A 78 0.84 -8.63 2.64
C TRP A 78 0.72 -7.48 3.63
N LEU A 79 1.72 -6.61 3.71
CA LEU A 79 1.67 -5.44 4.58
C LEU A 79 0.69 -4.38 4.07
N GLU A 80 0.54 -4.18 2.75
CA GLU A 80 -0.54 -3.35 2.19
C GLU A 80 -1.92 -3.92 2.53
N ALA A 81 -2.11 -5.24 2.42
CA ALA A 81 -3.35 -5.90 2.84
C ALA A 81 -3.62 -5.73 4.35
N ALA A 82 -2.58 -5.84 5.18
CA ALA A 82 -2.70 -5.64 6.62
C ALA A 82 -3.08 -4.19 6.97
N PHE A 83 -2.44 -3.22 6.32
CA PHE A 83 -2.74 -1.80 6.49
C PHE A 83 -4.18 -1.50 6.04
N PHE A 84 -4.58 -1.96 4.85
CA PHE A 84 -5.92 -1.73 4.32
C PHE A 84 -7.00 -2.29 5.25
N ALA A 85 -6.79 -3.51 5.76
CA ALA A 85 -7.71 -4.16 6.67
C ALA A 85 -7.91 -3.34 7.97
N ALA A 86 -6.83 -2.86 8.59
CA ALA A 86 -6.94 -2.07 9.82
C ALA A 86 -7.48 -0.66 9.57
N ALA A 87 -6.96 0.04 8.55
CA ALA A 87 -7.22 1.47 8.35
C ALA A 87 -8.55 1.77 7.66
N PHE A 88 -9.03 0.89 6.77
CA PHE A 88 -10.19 1.19 5.91
C PHE A 88 -11.37 0.25 6.10
N THR A 89 -11.13 -1.02 6.45
CA THR A 89 -12.22 -1.98 6.71
C THR A 89 -12.44 -2.23 8.20
N GLN A 90 -11.58 -1.67 9.07
CA GLN A 90 -11.64 -1.83 10.53
C GLN A 90 -11.62 -3.31 10.98
N ASP A 91 -10.94 -4.16 10.22
CA ASP A 91 -10.84 -5.60 10.45
C ASP A 91 -9.46 -5.93 11.04
N LEU A 92 -9.38 -5.86 12.37
CA LEU A 92 -8.15 -6.14 13.11
C LEU A 92 -7.69 -7.61 12.96
N PRO A 93 -8.56 -8.63 13.09
CA PRO A 93 -8.17 -10.02 12.84
C PRO A 93 -7.56 -10.24 11.45
N ALA A 94 -8.18 -9.70 10.39
CA ALA A 94 -7.63 -9.81 9.04
C ALA A 94 -6.29 -9.06 8.91
N SER A 95 -6.15 -7.90 9.53
CA SER A 95 -4.88 -7.16 9.56
C SER A 95 -3.74 -8.01 10.14
N TYR A 96 -3.95 -8.65 11.29
CA TYR A 96 -2.96 -9.56 11.87
C TYR A 96 -2.69 -10.79 11.00
N ALA A 97 -3.74 -11.38 10.42
CA ALA A 97 -3.60 -12.55 9.56
C ALA A 97 -2.76 -12.25 8.30
N PHE A 98 -2.91 -11.07 7.69
CA PHE A 98 -2.06 -10.66 6.57
C PHE A 98 -0.65 -10.33 7.01
N GLN A 99 -0.48 -9.64 8.15
CA GLN A 99 0.84 -9.34 8.70
C GLN A 99 1.64 -10.63 8.99
N GLN A 100 0.99 -11.69 9.46
CA GLN A 100 1.64 -13.00 9.69
C GLN A 100 2.11 -13.69 8.40
N GLN A 101 1.53 -13.35 7.24
CA GLN A 101 1.98 -13.87 5.94
C GLN A 101 3.15 -13.09 5.36
N ALA A 102 3.46 -11.91 5.91
CA ALA A 102 4.55 -11.07 5.47
C ALA A 102 5.90 -11.67 5.91
N VAL A 103 6.68 -12.18 4.95
CA VAL A 103 8.05 -12.66 5.20
C VAL A 103 9.01 -11.49 5.03
N PRO A 104 9.79 -11.11 6.06
CA PRO A 104 10.67 -9.95 6.01
C PRO A 104 11.63 -9.92 4.82
N SER A 105 11.74 -8.77 4.17
CA SER A 105 12.60 -8.51 3.02
C SER A 105 13.29 -7.16 3.15
N ALA A 106 14.58 -7.13 2.81
CA ALA A 106 15.36 -5.89 2.79
C ALA A 106 14.94 -4.92 1.67
N LEU A 107 14.12 -5.37 0.71
CA LEU A 107 13.59 -4.53 -0.38
C LEU A 107 12.25 -3.88 -0.05
N THR A 108 11.61 -4.27 1.05
CA THR A 108 10.38 -3.64 1.52
C THR A 108 10.70 -2.31 2.17
N ALA A 109 9.93 -1.29 1.81
CA ALA A 109 9.99 0.01 2.44
C ALA A 109 9.73 -0.09 3.95
N ALA A 110 10.64 0.47 4.76
CA ALA A 110 10.58 0.35 6.21
C ALA A 110 9.36 1.03 6.84
N ASP A 111 8.80 2.06 6.19
CA ASP A 111 7.61 2.77 6.67
C ASP A 111 6.40 1.85 6.81
N ILE A 112 6.25 0.85 5.94
CA ILE A 112 5.01 0.10 5.77
C ILE A 112 4.69 -0.68 7.04
N ALA A 113 5.68 -1.33 7.64
CA ALA A 113 5.49 -2.07 8.89
C ALA A 113 5.03 -1.14 10.04
N PHE A 114 5.63 0.05 10.14
CA PHE A 114 5.22 1.06 11.13
C PHE A 114 3.83 1.63 10.83
N ARG A 115 3.46 1.79 9.56
CA ARG A 115 2.13 2.23 9.14
C ARG A 115 1.05 1.21 9.48
N VAL A 116 1.32 -0.08 9.28
CA VAL A 116 0.44 -1.19 9.71
C VAL A 116 0.26 -1.13 11.23
N ALA A 117 1.34 -1.00 11.99
CA ALA A 117 1.27 -0.92 13.45
C ALA A 117 0.49 0.31 13.93
N ALA A 118 0.63 1.46 13.27
CA ALA A 118 -0.14 2.67 13.56
C ALA A 118 -1.64 2.45 13.32
N ALA A 119 -2.02 1.80 12.21
CA ALA A 119 -3.42 1.50 11.88
C ALA A 119 -4.05 0.52 12.88
N GLN A 120 -3.32 -0.53 13.26
CA GLN A 120 -3.78 -1.49 14.27
C GLN A 120 -3.96 -0.84 15.64
N ALA A 121 -2.98 -0.04 16.09
CA ALA A 121 -3.05 0.68 17.36
C ALA A 121 -4.22 1.70 17.38
N ARG A 122 -4.41 2.43 16.28
CA ARG A 122 -5.55 3.36 16.12
C ARG A 122 -6.89 2.63 16.24
N LEU A 123 -7.03 1.48 15.60
CA LEU A 123 -8.23 0.65 15.66
C LEU A 123 -8.50 0.08 17.07
N LEU A 124 -7.43 -0.22 17.82
CA LEU A 124 -7.50 -0.65 19.23
C LEU A 124 -7.78 0.49 20.22
N GLY A 125 -7.73 1.75 19.79
CA GLY A 125 -7.86 2.91 20.66
C GLY A 125 -6.59 3.23 21.47
N ASP A 126 -5.45 2.60 21.16
CA ASP A 126 -4.16 2.88 21.80
C ASP A 126 -3.51 4.11 21.16
N ALA A 127 -3.98 5.29 21.55
CA ALA A 127 -3.52 6.55 20.99
C ALA A 127 -2.00 6.82 21.18
N PRO A 128 -1.38 6.53 22.33
CA PRO A 128 0.08 6.64 22.48
C PRO A 128 0.84 5.80 21.47
N GLN A 129 0.48 4.53 21.33
CA GLN A 129 1.14 3.63 20.38
C GLN A 129 0.89 4.06 18.93
N ALA A 130 -0.35 4.43 18.59
CA ALA A 130 -0.69 4.90 17.25
C ALA A 130 0.16 6.12 16.84
N ARG A 131 0.31 7.10 17.73
CA ARG A 131 1.14 8.29 17.49
C ARG A 131 2.62 7.95 17.34
N GLN A 132 3.17 7.10 18.22
CA GLN A 132 4.57 6.70 18.14
C GLN A 132 4.88 6.00 16.81
N GLN A 133 4.02 5.06 16.40
CA GLN A 133 4.20 4.32 15.16
C GLN A 133 4.01 5.22 13.93
N ALA A 134 3.02 6.13 13.96
CA ALA A 134 2.79 7.07 12.86
C ALA A 134 3.97 8.03 12.67
N GLN A 135 4.55 8.58 13.75
CA GLN A 135 5.75 9.42 13.68
C GLN A 135 6.96 8.66 13.15
N THR A 136 7.10 7.38 13.50
CA THR A 136 8.21 6.55 13.01
C THR A 136 8.03 6.24 11.53
N SER A 137 6.81 5.90 11.12
CA SER A 137 6.47 5.67 9.71
C SER A 137 6.74 6.91 8.87
N LEU A 138 6.34 8.11 9.31
CA LEU A 138 6.62 9.37 8.61
C LEU A 138 8.11 9.61 8.36
N ARG A 139 8.98 9.32 9.34
CA ARG A 139 10.45 9.46 9.17
C ARG A 139 11.02 8.49 8.14
N GLU A 140 10.54 7.25 8.13
CA GLU A 140 11.01 6.27 7.15
C GLU A 140 10.42 6.51 5.75
N LEU A 141 9.21 7.07 5.68
CA LEU A 141 8.52 7.38 4.42
C LEU A 141 9.34 8.31 3.53
N GLU A 142 10.07 9.27 4.10
CA GLU A 142 10.99 10.17 3.37
C GLU A 142 12.05 9.43 2.57
N ARG A 143 12.38 8.19 2.96
CA ARG A 143 13.44 7.36 2.37
C ARG A 143 12.90 6.40 1.30
N ASN A 144 11.59 6.36 1.08
CA ASN A 144 10.97 5.49 0.09
C ASN A 144 11.31 5.90 -1.33
N LEU A 145 11.45 4.93 -2.22
CA LEU A 145 11.70 5.20 -3.65
C LEU A 145 10.45 5.74 -4.35
N ASP A 146 9.26 5.25 -3.96
CA ASP A 146 7.98 5.68 -4.52
C ASP A 146 7.46 6.94 -3.83
N GLN A 147 7.99 8.09 -4.25
CA GLN A 147 7.61 9.39 -3.69
C GLN A 147 6.14 9.76 -3.95
N GLY A 148 5.49 9.14 -4.93
CA GLY A 148 4.10 9.40 -5.27
C GLY A 148 3.17 8.93 -4.17
N SER A 149 3.30 7.67 -3.77
CA SER A 149 2.49 7.09 -2.70
C SER A 149 2.78 7.71 -1.33
N ASN A 150 4.00 8.24 -1.11
CA ASN A 150 4.35 8.97 0.11
C ASN A 150 3.36 10.10 0.44
N ALA A 151 2.93 10.90 -0.54
CA ALA A 151 2.00 11.99 -0.27
C ALA A 151 0.65 11.49 0.29
N PHE A 152 0.13 10.39 -0.24
CA PHE A 152 -1.10 9.79 0.24
C PHE A 152 -0.94 9.21 1.67
N TYR A 153 0.14 8.45 1.90
CA TYR A 153 0.38 7.86 3.21
C TYR A 153 0.71 8.89 4.29
N ALA A 154 1.43 9.95 3.94
CA ALA A 154 1.74 11.05 4.84
C ALA A 154 0.46 11.72 5.36
N ASP A 155 -0.52 11.99 4.48
CA ASP A 155 -1.81 12.55 4.87
C ASP A 155 -2.48 11.67 5.95
N TRP A 156 -2.61 10.36 5.69
CA TRP A 156 -3.24 9.42 6.63
C TRP A 156 -2.47 9.31 7.96
N LEU A 157 -1.14 9.33 7.90
CA LEU A 157 -0.27 9.27 9.07
C LEU A 157 -0.39 10.54 9.92
N HIS A 158 -0.45 11.71 9.30
CA HIS A 158 -0.66 12.99 9.99
C HIS A 158 -2.02 13.06 10.68
N GLU A 159 -3.09 12.56 10.05
CA GLU A 159 -4.40 12.44 10.69
C GLU A 159 -4.35 11.55 11.94
N THR A 160 -3.48 10.56 11.97
CA THR A 160 -3.31 9.65 13.12
C THR A 160 -2.57 10.30 14.29
N LEU A 161 -1.94 11.46 14.09
CA LEU A 161 -1.26 12.20 15.15
C LEU A 161 -2.21 13.01 16.05
N HIS A 162 -3.41 13.32 15.57
CA HIS A 162 -4.39 14.17 16.25
C HIS A 162 -5.42 13.32 17.00
#